data_AF-A0A6S7LP70-F1
#
_entry.id   AF-A0A6S7LP70-F1
#
_cell.length_a   1.000
_cell.length_b   1.000
_cell.length_c   1.000
_cell.angle_alpha   90.00
_cell.angle_beta   90.00
_cell.angle_gamma   90.00
#
_symmetry.space_group_name_H-M   'P 1'
#
loop_
_entity.id
_entity.type
_entity.pdbx_description
1 polymer ?
#
loop_
_entity_poly.entity_id
_entity_poly.type
_entity_poly.pdbx_seq_one_letter_code
_entity_poly.pdbx_strand_id
1 'polypeptide(L)'
;KVLEDIKVRTCFVGPKISIPVNETRPPSMVHSVDYPLDGGKLVRVEGQIREQTYDVLFEGDDEEKSVATLLLDAIINSPIDARKPLAENIV
;
A
#
# COMPACT_ATOMS: atom_id res chain seq x y z
N LYS A 1 10.35 -4.54 -15.32
CA LYS A 1 10.84 -5.57 -14.38
C LYS A 1 11.65 -4.97 -13.24
N VAL A 2 12.62 -4.07 -13.49
CA VAL A 2 13.43 -3.45 -12.43
C VAL A 2 12.60 -2.66 -11.41
N LEU A 3 11.68 -1.79 -11.85
CA LEU A 3 10.81 -1.05 -10.91
C LEU A 3 9.97 -1.97 -10.02
N GLU A 4 9.46 -3.06 -10.59
CA GLU A 4 8.70 -4.08 -9.84
C GLU A 4 9.60 -4.77 -8.80
N ASP A 5 10.84 -5.10 -9.15
CA ASP A 5 11.79 -5.70 -8.21
C ASP A 5 12.21 -4.73 -7.10
N ILE A 6 12.43 -3.45 -7.42
CA ILE A 6 12.65 -2.39 -6.42
C ILE A 6 11.47 -2.33 -5.45
N LYS A 7 10.23 -2.26 -5.98
CA LYS A 7 9.01 -2.22 -5.18
C LYS A 7 8.93 -3.42 -4.24
N VAL A 8 9.08 -4.64 -4.77
CA VAL A 8 8.94 -5.88 -4.00
C VAL A 8 10.02 -6.01 -2.92
N ARG A 9 11.26 -5.58 -3.19
CA ARG A 9 12.37 -5.76 -2.25
C ARG A 9 12.51 -4.64 -1.22
N THR A 10 12.03 -3.44 -1.54
CA THR A 10 12.35 -2.24 -0.73
C THR A 10 11.13 -1.59 -0.11
N CYS A 11 9.94 -1.69 -0.72
CA CYS A 11 8.72 -1.06 -0.23
C CYS A 11 7.91 -1.99 0.67
N PHE A 12 7.06 -1.42 1.51
CA PHE A 12 6.17 -2.13 2.43
C PHE A 12 4.95 -1.27 2.77
N VAL A 13 3.90 -1.88 3.34
CA VAL A 13 2.73 -1.14 3.82
C VAL A 13 3.08 -0.48 5.14
N GLY A 14 3.08 0.85 5.19
CA GLY A 14 3.26 1.62 6.43
C GLY A 14 1.93 1.85 7.18
N PRO A 15 2.00 2.28 8.45
CA PRO A 15 0.80 2.75 9.15
C PRO A 15 0.26 4.02 8.48
N LYS A 16 -1.07 4.07 8.30
CA LYS A 16 -1.72 5.25 7.74
C LYS A 16 -1.70 6.39 8.75
N ILE A 17 -1.07 7.50 8.39
CA ILE A 17 -1.11 8.73 9.17
C ILE A 17 -2.23 9.58 8.59
N SER A 18 -3.28 9.81 9.38
CA SER A 18 -4.37 10.73 9.02
C SER A 18 -3.82 12.15 9.02
N ILE A 19 -3.57 12.71 7.85
CA ILE A 19 -3.06 14.07 7.70
C ILE A 19 -4.18 14.92 7.11
N PRO A 20 -4.48 16.09 7.69
CA PRO A 20 -5.42 17.02 7.08
C PRO A 20 -4.99 17.38 5.65
N VAL A 21 -5.96 17.57 4.75
CA VAL A 21 -5.74 17.81 3.30
C VAL A 21 -4.78 18.99 3.00
N ASN A 22 -4.59 19.91 3.95
CA ASN A 22 -3.75 21.09 3.81
C ASN A 22 -2.45 21.07 4.65
N GLU A 23 -2.09 19.92 5.22
CA GLU A 23 -0.87 19.78 6.02
C GLU A 23 0.17 18.91 5.33
N THR A 24 1.43 19.31 5.47
CA THR A 24 2.56 18.51 4.99
C THR A 24 2.68 17.26 5.84
N ARG A 25 2.81 16.09 5.20
CA ARG A 25 3.12 14.84 5.90
C ARG A 25 4.39 15.03 6.74
N PRO A 26 4.39 14.62 8.02
CA PRO A 26 5.63 14.58 8.79
C PRO A 26 6.68 13.74 8.05
N PRO A 27 7.98 14.10 8.20
CA PRO A 27 9.04 13.35 7.56
C PRO A 27 8.99 11.88 8.00
N SER A 28 9.17 10.99 7.04
CA SER A 28 9.21 9.55 7.31
C SER A 28 10.34 9.22 8.28
N MET A 29 10.06 8.38 9.28
CA MET A 29 11.10 7.80 10.14
C MET A 29 11.80 6.61 9.46
N VAL A 30 11.31 6.18 8.29
CA VAL A 30 11.87 5.06 7.54
C VAL A 30 13.18 5.51 6.90
N HIS A 31 14.23 4.71 7.03
CA HIS A 31 15.52 4.98 6.41
C HIS A 31 15.47 4.76 4.89
N SER A 32 16.19 5.58 4.13
CA SER A 32 16.39 5.36 2.69
C SER A 32 17.34 4.17 2.46
N VAL A 33 17.19 3.48 1.33
CA VAL A 33 18.03 2.32 0.98
C VAL A 33 18.63 2.47 -0.41
N ASP A 34 19.84 1.96 -0.61
CA ASP A 34 20.47 1.91 -1.93
C ASP A 34 20.16 0.58 -2.61
N TYR A 35 19.50 0.65 -3.76
CA TYR A 35 19.19 -0.50 -4.61
C TYR A 35 20.23 -0.62 -5.73
N PRO A 36 20.87 -1.79 -5.92
CA PRO A 36 21.85 -1.99 -6.98
C PRO A 36 21.19 -2.15 -8.35
N LEU A 37 21.70 -1.41 -9.32
CA LEU A 37 21.38 -1.55 -10.74
C LEU A 37 22.55 -2.18 -11.51
N ASP A 38 22.25 -2.66 -12.71
CA ASP A 38 23.25 -3.17 -13.64
C ASP A 38 24.36 -2.14 -13.92
N GLY A 39 25.59 -2.64 -14.07
CA GLY A 39 26.77 -1.79 -14.30
C GLY A 39 27.28 -1.07 -13.05
N GLY A 40 26.94 -1.55 -11.85
CA GLY A 40 27.45 -1.03 -10.57
C GLY A 40 26.84 0.29 -10.13
N LYS A 41 25.74 0.71 -10.77
CA LYS A 41 25.00 1.93 -10.39
C LYS A 41 24.14 1.64 -9.16
N LEU A 42 23.90 2.66 -8.35
CA LEU A 42 23.00 2.59 -7.20
C LEU A 42 21.86 3.58 -7.39
N VAL A 43 20.66 3.19 -6.96
CA VAL A 43 19.49 4.08 -6.84
C VAL A 43 19.11 4.17 -5.37
N ARG A 44 19.14 5.39 -4.83
CA ARG A 44 18.61 5.69 -3.50
C ARG A 44 17.08 5.67 -3.57
N VAL A 45 16.45 4.78 -2.81
CA VAL A 45 15.00 4.74 -2.61
C VAL A 45 14.69 5.39 -1.27
N GLU A 46 14.01 6.53 -1.30
CA GLU A 46 13.70 7.31 -0.09
C GLU A 46 12.74 6.56 0.84
N GLY A 47 12.97 6.66 2.15
CA GLY A 47 12.13 6.02 3.16
C GLY A 47 10.63 6.31 3.00
N GLN A 48 10.31 7.56 2.70
CA GLN A 48 8.95 8.01 2.43
C GLN A 48 8.30 7.26 1.25
N ILE A 49 9.03 7.05 0.15
CA ILE A 49 8.51 6.31 -1.01
C ILE A 49 8.23 4.85 -0.60
N ARG A 50 9.15 4.25 0.16
CA ARG A 50 9.07 2.85 0.56
C ARG A 50 7.80 2.51 1.34
N GLU A 51 7.37 3.39 2.24
CA GLU A 51 6.17 3.16 3.05
C GLU A 51 4.86 3.59 2.36
N GLN A 52 4.94 4.47 1.35
CA GLN A 52 3.77 5.04 0.66
C GLN A 52 3.41 4.33 -0.65
N THR A 53 4.34 3.54 -1.21
CA THR A 53 4.13 2.95 -2.55
C THR A 53 2.85 2.10 -2.63
N TYR A 54 2.45 1.48 -1.51
CA TYR A 54 1.25 0.64 -1.47
C TYR A 54 -0.02 1.37 -0.96
N ASP A 55 0.07 2.66 -0.63
CA ASP A 55 -1.10 3.45 -0.20
C ASP A 55 -2.19 3.45 -1.27
N VAL A 56 -1.81 3.40 -2.56
CA VAL A 56 -2.72 3.28 -3.72
C VAL A 56 -3.67 2.07 -3.66
N LEU A 57 -3.36 1.02 -2.88
CA LEU A 57 -4.25 -0.13 -2.71
C LEU A 57 -5.37 0.13 -1.69
N PHE A 58 -5.16 1.08 -0.78
CA PHE A 58 -6.01 1.34 0.38
C PHE A 58 -6.61 2.76 0.39
N GLU A 59 -6.11 3.64 -0.47
CA GLU A 59 -6.75 4.89 -0.82
C GLU A 59 -7.86 4.64 -1.84
N GLY A 60 -8.92 5.46 -1.77
CA GLY A 60 -9.98 5.39 -2.77
C GLY A 60 -9.44 5.83 -4.12
N ASP A 61 -9.78 5.08 -5.16
CA ASP A 61 -9.61 5.50 -6.55
C ASP A 61 -10.62 6.62 -6.92
N ASP A 62 -10.74 6.92 -8.21
CA ASP A 62 -11.68 7.93 -8.71
C ASP A 62 -13.16 7.61 -8.38
N GLU A 63 -13.47 6.36 -8.03
CA GLU A 63 -14.80 5.89 -7.59
C GLU A 63 -14.86 5.67 -6.07
N GLU A 64 -13.88 6.18 -5.31
CA GLU A 64 -13.70 5.96 -3.87
C GLU A 64 -13.52 4.47 -3.48
N LYS A 65 -13.10 3.62 -4.42
CA LYS A 65 -12.87 2.19 -4.17
C LYS A 65 -11.42 1.90 -3.80
N SER A 66 -11.25 0.97 -2.87
CA SER A 66 -9.97 0.42 -2.43
C SER A 66 -10.08 -1.10 -2.31
N VAL A 67 -8.98 -1.81 -2.07
CA VAL A 67 -9.01 -3.24 -1.76
C VAL A 67 -9.93 -3.52 -0.56
N ALA A 68 -9.96 -2.64 0.43
CA ALA A 68 -10.82 -2.78 1.60
C ALA A 68 -12.31 -2.67 1.25
N THR A 69 -12.71 -1.70 0.42
CA THR A 69 -14.12 -1.55 0.02
C THR A 69 -14.55 -2.67 -0.92
N LEU A 70 -13.68 -3.07 -1.86
CA LEU A 70 -13.96 -4.21 -2.75
C LEU A 70 -14.17 -5.51 -1.98
N LEU A 71 -13.40 -5.75 -0.92
CA LEU A 71 -13.59 -6.89 -0.04
C LEU A 71 -14.95 -6.83 0.69
N LEU A 72 -15.31 -5.65 1.22
CA LEU A 72 -16.61 -5.45 1.86
C LEU A 72 -17.77 -5.65 0.89
N ASP A 73 -17.66 -5.11 -0.33
CA ASP A 73 -18.66 -5.26 -1.39
C ASP A 73 -18.84 -6.74 -1.75
N ALA A 74 -17.75 -7.50 -1.86
CA ALA A 74 -17.80 -8.95 -2.11
C ALA A 74 -18.54 -9.72 -1.00
N ILE A 75 -18.27 -9.38 0.27
CA ILE A 75 -18.94 -10.00 1.43
C ILE A 75 -20.42 -9.60 1.46
N ILE A 76 -20.76 -8.32 1.26
CA ILE A 76 -22.15 -7.84 1.30
C ILE A 76 -22.99 -8.47 0.19
N ASN A 77 -22.41 -8.64 -1.01
CA ASN A 77 -23.07 -9.28 -2.14
C ASN A 77 -23.20 -10.80 -2.00
N SER A 78 -22.57 -11.40 -0.98
CA SER A 78 -22.73 -12.82 -0.67
C SER A 78 -24.03 -13.09 0.12
N PRO A 79 -24.57 -14.33 0.08
CA PRO A 79 -25.70 -14.75 0.91
C PRO A 79 -25.49 -14.46 2.39
N ILE A 80 -26.56 -14.08 3.10
CA ILE A 80 -26.48 -13.57 4.50
C ILE A 80 -25.83 -14.56 5.47
N ASP A 81 -26.07 -15.85 5.26
CA ASP A 81 -25.49 -16.97 6.01
C ASP A 81 -24.00 -17.19 5.72
N ALA A 82 -23.52 -16.80 4.53
CA ALA A 82 -22.11 -16.86 4.15
C ALA A 82 -21.29 -15.65 4.64
N ARG A 83 -21.91 -14.51 4.95
CA ARG A 83 -21.17 -13.27 5.27
C ARG A 83 -20.24 -13.41 6.47
N LYS A 84 -20.73 -14.01 7.56
CA LYS A 84 -19.93 -14.24 8.76
C LYS A 84 -18.72 -15.14 8.50
N PRO A 85 -18.88 -16.37 7.95
CA PRO A 85 -17.73 -17.22 7.68
C PRO A 85 -16.76 -16.60 6.66
N LEU A 86 -17.23 -15.85 5.67
CA LEU A 86 -16.34 -15.13 4.74
C LEU A 86 -15.55 -14.01 5.44
N ALA A 87 -16.20 -13.22 6.30
CA ALA A 87 -15.54 -12.15 7.05
C ALA A 87 -14.51 -12.68 8.07
N GLU A 88 -14.76 -13.84 8.68
CA GLU A 88 -13.85 -14.48 9.64
C GLU A 88 -12.66 -15.21 8.97
N ASN A 89 -12.72 -15.46 7.65
CA ASN A 89 -11.73 -16.27 6.92
C ASN A 89 -11.23 -15.58 5.64
N ILE A 90 -10.72 -14.36 5.76
CA ILE A 90 -10.07 -13.62 4.67
C ILE A 90 -8.67 -14.21 4.40
N VAL A 91 -8.34 -14.47 3.14
CA VAL A 91 -7.05 -15.03 2.67
C VAL A 91 -6.36 -14.08 1.71
#